data_AF-A0A7X7JIM8-F1
#
_entry.id   AF-A0A7X7JIM8-F1
#
_cell.length_a   1.000
_cell.length_b   1.000
_cell.length_c   1.000
_cell.angle_alpha   90.00
_cell.angle_beta   90.00
_cell.angle_gamma   90.00
#
_symmetry.space_group_name_H-M   'P 1'
#
loop_
_entity.id
_entity.type
_entity.pdbx_description
1 polymer ?
#
loop_
_entity_poly.entity_id
_entity_poly.type
_entity_poly.pdbx_seq_one_letter_code
_entity_poly.pdbx_strand_id
1 'polypeptide(L)'
;MAAIDAGADAVVGHHSHITRGIEMYRGKPIFHGLGNFVTITDALTPPEGSESEELKAWAKRRVEMYGFSPDPKMPGYPFHPASRNTAIAVLDVDEHGVHAGLIPCWIDDTASPVPLARGDRDSVLEYIEDISRRAGLDTTFTWDGEVVRLA
;
A
#
# COMPACT_ATOMS: atom_id res chain seq x y z
N MET A 1 -9.33 -8.07 18.16
CA MET A 1 -9.16 -8.38 16.72
C MET A 1 -9.63 -9.83 16.53
N ALA A 2 -10.85 -10.05 16.04
CA ALA A 2 -11.55 -11.34 16.18
C ALA A 2 -10.79 -12.56 15.62
N ALA A 3 -10.05 -12.41 14.51
CA ALA A 3 -9.29 -13.50 13.92
C ALA A 3 -8.09 -13.93 14.78
N ILE A 4 -7.30 -12.97 15.29
CA ILE A 4 -6.20 -13.25 16.21
C ILE A 4 -6.72 -13.83 17.52
N ASP A 5 -7.80 -13.24 18.07
CA ASP A 5 -8.42 -13.73 19.30
C ASP A 5 -9.00 -15.15 19.12
N ALA A 6 -9.33 -15.55 17.89
CA ALA A 6 -9.77 -16.91 17.52
C ALA A 6 -8.64 -17.88 17.19
N GLY A 7 -7.37 -17.45 17.27
CA GLY A 7 -6.20 -18.30 17.11
C GLY A 7 -5.39 -18.11 15.84
N ALA A 8 -5.71 -17.14 14.97
CA ALA A 8 -4.85 -16.84 13.83
C ALA A 8 -3.46 -16.33 14.29
N ASP A 9 -2.41 -16.69 13.56
CA ASP A 9 -1.03 -16.27 13.83
C ASP A 9 -0.61 -15.02 13.04
N ALA A 10 -1.35 -14.69 11.99
CA ALA A 10 -1.23 -13.45 11.23
C ALA A 10 -2.57 -13.11 10.56
N VAL A 11 -2.78 -11.82 10.26
CA VAL A 11 -3.91 -11.36 9.43
C VAL A 11 -3.37 -10.50 8.29
N VAL A 12 -3.70 -10.87 7.06
CA VAL A 12 -3.36 -10.09 5.86
C VAL A 12 -4.63 -9.60 5.19
N GLY A 13 -4.91 -8.31 5.36
CA GLY A 13 -6.01 -7.61 4.71
C GLY A 13 -5.64 -7.18 3.29
N HIS A 14 -6.60 -7.29 2.39
CA HIS A 14 -6.52 -6.81 1.01
C HIS A 14 -7.82 -6.05 0.66
N HIS A 15 -7.90 -5.49 -0.55
CA HIS A 15 -8.97 -4.63 -1.11
C HIS A 15 -8.70 -3.11 -1.06
N SER A 16 -8.01 -2.60 -0.04
CA SER A 16 -7.66 -1.18 -0.02
C SER A 16 -6.63 -0.86 -1.11
N HIS A 17 -6.95 0.03 -2.03
CA HIS A 17 -6.00 0.47 -3.07
C HIS A 17 -4.86 1.34 -2.52
N ILE A 18 -5.07 1.97 -1.37
CA ILE A 18 -4.02 2.69 -0.64
C ILE A 18 -3.60 1.84 0.54
N THR A 19 -2.29 1.64 0.70
CA THR A 19 -1.70 0.91 1.84
C THR A 19 -2.16 1.50 3.16
N ARG A 20 -2.53 0.62 4.09
CA ARG A 20 -2.98 0.92 5.44
C ARG A 20 -1.88 0.60 6.45
N GLY A 21 -2.07 1.10 7.67
CA GLY A 21 -1.14 0.85 8.76
C GLY A 21 -1.06 -0.63 9.13
N ILE A 22 0.00 -0.97 9.83
CA ILE A 22 0.33 -2.31 10.30
C ILE A 22 0.30 -2.28 11.82
N GLU A 23 -0.17 -3.38 12.42
CA GLU A 23 -0.33 -3.52 13.86
C GLU A 23 0.30 -4.83 14.35
N MET A 24 0.97 -4.78 15.50
CA MET A 24 1.43 -5.94 16.25
C MET A 24 0.49 -6.18 17.42
N TYR A 25 -0.61 -6.90 17.16
CA TYR A 25 -1.62 -7.17 18.18
C TYR A 25 -1.34 -8.48 18.89
N ARG A 26 -1.07 -8.42 20.20
CA ARG A 26 -0.67 -9.59 21.03
C ARG A 26 0.54 -10.35 20.44
N GLY A 27 1.51 -9.61 19.91
CA GLY A 27 2.71 -10.16 19.29
C GLY A 27 2.48 -10.80 17.92
N LYS A 28 1.32 -10.59 17.30
CA LYS A 28 0.97 -11.17 15.98
C LYS A 28 0.69 -10.07 14.96
N PRO A 29 1.21 -10.19 13.73
CA PRO A 29 1.10 -9.14 12.72
C PRO A 29 -0.31 -9.06 12.14
N ILE A 30 -0.76 -7.83 11.92
CA ILE A 30 -1.95 -7.50 11.16
C ILE A 30 -1.58 -6.46 10.12
N PHE A 31 -1.63 -6.86 8.85
CA PHE A 31 -1.54 -5.95 7.72
C PHE A 31 -2.95 -5.51 7.36
N HIS A 32 -3.40 -4.32 7.77
CA HIS A 32 -4.79 -3.88 7.56
C HIS A 32 -5.13 -3.61 6.07
N GLY A 33 -4.12 -3.56 5.21
CA GLY A 33 -4.27 -3.41 3.77
C GLY A 33 -2.95 -3.13 3.07
N LEU A 34 -2.50 -4.04 2.20
CA LEU A 34 -1.20 -3.91 1.51
C LEU A 34 -1.21 -2.99 0.29
N GLY A 35 -2.33 -2.34 -0.04
CA GLY A 35 -2.40 -1.49 -1.22
C GLY A 35 -2.44 -2.26 -2.53
N ASN A 36 -2.06 -1.56 -3.59
CA ASN A 36 -1.86 -2.15 -4.92
C ASN A 36 -0.47 -2.79 -5.00
N PHE A 37 -0.31 -3.84 -5.82
CA PHE A 37 1.00 -4.44 -6.10
C PHE A 37 1.26 -4.48 -7.61
N VAL A 38 0.44 -5.21 -8.36
CA VAL A 38 0.40 -5.19 -9.82
C VAL A 38 -1.02 -4.86 -10.24
N THR A 39 -1.22 -3.71 -10.88
CA THR A 39 -2.53 -3.31 -11.40
C THR A 39 -2.36 -2.61 -12.73
N ILE A 40 -2.99 -3.16 -13.77
CA ILE A 40 -3.14 -2.49 -15.06
C ILE A 40 -4.64 -2.45 -15.34
N THR A 41 -5.20 -1.26 -15.43
CA THR A 41 -6.62 -1.09 -15.74
C THR A 41 -6.88 0.22 -16.45
N ASP A 42 -7.70 0.15 -17.50
CA ASP A 42 -8.23 1.32 -18.19
C ASP A 42 -9.61 1.73 -17.64
N ALA A 43 -10.12 1.03 -16.62
CA ALA A 43 -11.49 1.21 -16.12
C ALA A 43 -11.78 2.62 -15.57
N LEU A 44 -10.74 3.39 -15.28
CA LEU A 44 -10.85 4.76 -14.79
C LEU A 44 -10.12 5.76 -15.69
N THR A 45 -9.59 5.30 -16.82
CA THR A 45 -8.84 6.10 -17.78
C THR A 45 -9.77 6.52 -18.91
N PRO A 46 -9.91 7.82 -19.16
CA PRO A 46 -10.78 8.27 -20.23
C PRO A 46 -10.27 7.78 -21.59
N PRO A 47 -11.16 7.35 -22.51
CA PRO A 47 -10.75 6.87 -23.82
C PRO A 47 -10.00 7.96 -24.61
N GLU A 48 -8.86 7.59 -25.20
CA GLU A 48 -8.03 8.48 -26.02
C GLU A 48 -8.82 9.10 -27.18
N GLY A 49 -8.57 10.38 -27.47
CA GLY A 49 -9.11 11.06 -28.66
C GLY A 49 -10.47 11.76 -28.48
N SER A 50 -10.96 11.90 -27.25
CA SER A 50 -12.23 12.58 -26.97
C SER A 50 -12.01 14.00 -26.42
N GLU A 51 -11.82 14.98 -27.32
CA GLU A 51 -11.78 16.42 -26.99
C GLU A 51 -13.16 16.99 -26.58
N SER A 52 -14.03 16.16 -25.99
CA SER A 52 -15.37 16.60 -25.58
C SER A 52 -15.31 17.40 -24.28
N GLU A 53 -15.99 18.54 -24.26
CA GLU A 53 -16.25 19.31 -23.03
C GLU A 53 -16.86 18.45 -21.91
N GLU A 54 -17.55 17.36 -22.26
CA GLU A 54 -18.10 16.40 -21.31
C GLU A 54 -17.02 15.64 -20.52
N LEU A 55 -15.88 15.33 -21.12
CA LEU A 55 -14.77 14.67 -20.43
C LEU A 55 -14.02 15.61 -19.50
N LYS A 56 -13.86 16.88 -19.88
CA LYS A 56 -13.30 17.90 -18.97
C LYS A 56 -14.24 18.13 -17.78
N ALA A 57 -15.55 18.17 -18.02
CA ALA A 57 -16.54 18.27 -16.98
C ALA A 57 -16.57 17.03 -16.07
N TRP A 58 -16.44 15.82 -16.65
CA TRP A 58 -16.34 14.57 -15.90
C TRP A 58 -15.06 14.50 -15.06
N ALA A 59 -13.90 14.85 -15.64
CA ALA A 59 -12.62 14.89 -14.93
C ALA A 59 -12.66 15.90 -13.79
N LYS A 60 -13.20 17.10 -14.03
CA LYS A 60 -13.40 18.12 -12.98
C LYS A 60 -14.31 17.62 -11.87
N ARG A 61 -15.45 16.99 -12.21
CA ARG A 61 -16.36 16.39 -11.22
C ARG A 61 -15.70 15.27 -10.42
N ARG A 62 -14.84 14.45 -11.02
CA ARG A 62 -14.11 13.40 -10.29
C ARG A 62 -13.05 13.99 -9.37
N VAL A 63 -12.32 15.00 -9.81
CA VAL A 63 -11.37 15.70 -8.92
C VAL A 63 -12.10 16.32 -7.74
N GLU A 64 -13.26 16.96 -7.97
CA GLU A 64 -14.11 17.50 -6.90
C GLU A 64 -14.68 16.40 -5.98
N MET A 65 -15.08 15.25 -6.53
CA MET A 65 -15.71 14.15 -5.77
C MET A 65 -14.70 13.30 -4.99
N TYR A 66 -13.55 13.00 -5.58
CA TYR A 66 -12.55 12.08 -5.02
C TYR A 66 -11.34 12.80 -4.44
N GLY A 67 -11.22 14.12 -4.63
CA GLY A 67 -10.14 14.94 -4.06
C GLY A 67 -8.78 14.75 -4.73
N PHE A 68 -8.69 13.98 -5.82
CA PHE A 68 -7.44 13.78 -6.58
C PHE A 68 -7.71 13.60 -8.08
N SER A 69 -6.67 13.83 -8.89
CA SER A 69 -6.64 13.46 -10.31
C SER A 69 -5.63 12.32 -10.51
N PRO A 70 -5.99 11.26 -11.27
CA PRO A 70 -5.03 10.27 -11.75
C PRO A 70 -3.85 10.91 -12.47
N ASP A 71 -2.67 10.28 -12.41
CA ASP A 71 -1.49 10.75 -13.14
C ASP A 71 -1.68 10.47 -14.64
N PRO A 72 -1.75 11.50 -15.50
CA PRO A 72 -1.94 11.29 -16.94
C PRO A 72 -0.77 10.54 -17.60
N LYS A 73 0.40 10.46 -16.95
CA LYS A 73 1.55 9.69 -17.44
C LYS A 73 1.43 8.20 -17.14
N MET A 74 0.49 7.80 -16.28
CA MET A 74 0.27 6.41 -15.88
C MET A 74 -1.18 5.98 -16.21
N PRO A 75 -1.57 5.95 -17.50
CA PRO A 75 -2.95 5.62 -17.90
C PRO A 75 -3.38 4.21 -17.47
N GLY A 76 -2.45 3.26 -17.30
CA GLY A 76 -2.77 1.93 -16.77
C GLY A 76 -2.91 1.87 -15.23
N TYR A 77 -2.62 2.96 -14.53
CA TYR A 77 -2.66 3.05 -13.07
C TYR A 77 -3.43 4.29 -12.58
N PRO A 78 -4.75 4.35 -12.80
CA PRO A 78 -5.54 5.55 -12.52
C PRO A 78 -5.96 5.67 -11.04
N PHE A 79 -5.02 5.51 -10.12
CA PHE A 79 -5.25 5.53 -8.66
C PHE A 79 -4.68 6.77 -7.98
N HIS A 80 -5.06 6.98 -6.71
CA HIS A 80 -4.56 8.09 -5.89
C HIS A 80 -3.04 7.99 -5.73
N PRO A 81 -2.25 9.07 -5.82
CA PRO A 81 -0.78 8.99 -5.76
C PRO A 81 -0.21 8.21 -4.57
N ALA A 82 -0.85 8.31 -3.39
CA ALA A 82 -0.48 7.53 -2.21
C ALA A 82 -0.58 6.00 -2.37
N SER A 83 -1.34 5.48 -3.34
CA SER A 83 -1.42 4.05 -3.64
C SER A 83 -0.12 3.48 -4.21
N ARG A 84 0.80 4.35 -4.64
CA ARG A 84 2.13 3.96 -5.11
C ARG A 84 3.05 3.50 -3.97
N ASN A 85 2.77 3.92 -2.74
CA ASN A 85 3.43 3.38 -1.55
C ASN A 85 2.83 2.01 -1.24
N THR A 86 3.60 0.94 -1.45
CA THR A 86 3.17 -0.45 -1.22
C THR A 86 4.26 -1.24 -0.51
N ALA A 87 3.99 -2.49 -0.19
CA ALA A 87 4.96 -3.39 0.42
C ALA A 87 4.65 -4.85 0.10
N ILE A 88 5.68 -5.68 0.12
CA ILE A 88 5.55 -7.14 0.17
C ILE A 88 5.55 -7.53 1.64
N ALA A 89 4.48 -8.16 2.13
CA ALA A 89 4.49 -8.77 3.46
C ALA A 89 5.39 -10.01 3.46
N VAL A 90 6.24 -10.12 4.47
CA VAL A 90 7.12 -11.27 4.72
C VAL A 90 6.65 -11.94 6.01
N LEU A 91 6.35 -13.23 5.93
CA LEU A 91 5.97 -14.06 7.07
C LEU A 91 6.90 -15.27 7.07
N ASP A 92 7.89 -15.25 7.95
CA ASP A 92 8.76 -16.40 8.20
C ASP A 92 8.11 -17.28 9.26
N VAL A 93 8.01 -18.58 9.00
CA VAL A 93 7.35 -19.53 9.90
C VAL A 93 8.33 -20.60 10.35
N ASP A 94 8.48 -20.76 11.66
CA ASP A 94 9.34 -21.77 12.28
C ASP A 94 8.65 -22.45 13.48
N GLU A 95 9.41 -23.24 14.24
CA GLU A 95 8.95 -23.94 15.45
C GLU A 95 8.56 -23.01 16.61
N HIS A 96 8.94 -21.73 16.53
CA HIS A 96 8.65 -20.70 17.53
C HIS A 96 7.48 -19.79 17.11
N GLY A 97 7.01 -19.88 15.86
CA GLY A 97 5.79 -19.24 15.40
C GLY A 97 5.99 -18.47 14.09
N VAL A 98 5.27 -17.36 13.97
CA VAL A 98 5.28 -16.49 12.79
C VAL A 98 6.05 -15.22 13.11
N HIS A 99 7.12 -14.97 12.35
CA HIS A 99 7.92 -13.76 12.41
C HIS A 99 7.58 -12.87 11.23
N ALA A 100 7.26 -11.61 11.51
CA ALA A 100 6.70 -10.72 10.52
C ALA A 100 7.72 -9.68 10.05
N GLY A 101 7.65 -9.37 8.77
CA GLY A 101 8.41 -8.31 8.15
C GLY A 101 7.67 -7.74 6.95
N LEU A 102 8.29 -6.74 6.33
CA LEU A 102 7.87 -6.24 5.04
C LEU A 102 9.07 -5.79 4.21
N ILE A 103 8.92 -5.82 2.89
CA ILE A 103 9.84 -5.19 1.95
C ILE A 103 9.11 -3.96 1.37
N PRO A 104 9.52 -2.73 1.70
CA PRO A 104 8.90 -1.53 1.15
C PRO A 104 9.06 -1.52 -0.37
N CYS A 105 8.01 -1.11 -1.08
CA CYS A 105 7.99 -1.08 -2.53
C CYS A 105 7.40 0.23 -3.02
N TRP A 106 7.99 0.78 -4.09
CA TRP A 106 7.41 1.90 -4.83
C TRP A 106 6.85 1.39 -6.16
N ILE A 107 5.61 1.71 -6.46
CA ILE A 107 5.07 1.49 -7.80
C ILE A 107 5.64 2.57 -8.71
N ASP A 108 6.50 2.19 -9.64
CA ASP A 108 7.16 3.10 -10.59
C ASP A 108 6.19 3.62 -11.66
N ASP A 109 6.69 4.44 -12.58
CA ASP A 109 5.87 5.06 -13.63
C ASP A 109 5.37 4.06 -14.69
N THR A 110 5.85 2.81 -14.64
CA THR A 110 5.36 1.68 -15.47
C THR A 110 4.30 0.85 -14.76
N ALA A 111 3.83 1.30 -13.58
CA ALA A 111 2.92 0.56 -12.71
C ALA A 111 3.51 -0.74 -12.14
N SER A 112 4.83 -0.84 -12.05
CA SER A 112 5.55 -1.99 -11.53
C SER A 112 6.02 -1.74 -10.09
N PRO A 113 5.84 -2.68 -9.15
CA PRO A 113 6.35 -2.54 -7.80
C PRO A 113 7.87 -2.79 -7.80
N VAL A 114 8.63 -1.81 -7.32
CA VAL A 114 10.09 -1.87 -7.20
C VAL A 114 10.45 -1.95 -5.71
N PRO A 115 11.07 -3.05 -5.24
CA PRO A 115 11.60 -3.15 -3.89
C PRO A 115 12.61 -2.04 -3.60
N LEU A 116 12.54 -1.50 -2.38
CA LEU A 116 13.43 -0.43 -1.92
C LEU A 116 14.37 -0.96 -0.84
N ALA A 117 15.66 -0.65 -0.98
CA ALA A 117 16.62 -0.81 0.08
C ALA A 117 16.61 0.43 0.99
N ARG A 118 17.23 0.28 2.17
CA ARG A 118 17.43 1.39 3.11
C ARG A 118 18.15 2.56 2.43
N GLY A 119 17.59 3.76 2.50
CA GLY A 119 18.16 4.97 1.91
C GLY A 119 17.84 5.21 0.44
N ASP A 120 17.25 4.25 -0.30
CA ASP A 120 16.84 4.47 -1.70
C ASP A 120 15.73 5.54 -1.78
N ARG A 121 14.72 5.36 -0.93
CA ARG A 121 13.53 6.20 -0.78
C ARG A 121 12.91 5.93 0.60
N ASP A 122 13.51 6.48 1.67
CA ASP A 122 12.97 6.32 3.05
C ASP A 122 11.47 6.69 3.14
N SER A 123 10.97 7.49 2.19
CA SER A 123 9.57 7.88 2.04
C SER A 123 8.51 6.77 2.11
N VAL A 124 8.76 5.53 1.64
CA VAL A 124 7.70 4.50 1.66
C VAL A 124 7.58 3.88 3.05
N LEU A 125 8.70 3.54 3.68
CA LEU A 125 8.68 3.03 5.05
C LEU A 125 8.20 4.10 6.02
N GLU A 126 8.72 5.34 5.91
CA GLU A 126 8.25 6.49 6.69
C GLU A 126 6.75 6.73 6.51
N TYR A 127 6.23 6.57 5.29
CA TYR A 127 4.80 6.65 5.02
C TYR A 127 4.02 5.56 5.78
N ILE A 128 4.48 4.30 5.75
CA ILE A 128 3.83 3.18 6.44
C ILE A 128 3.89 3.36 7.97
N GLU A 129 5.03 3.79 8.51
CA GLU A 129 5.20 4.13 9.92
C GLU A 129 4.24 5.24 10.34
N ASP A 130 4.15 6.30 9.54
CA ASP A 130 3.32 7.46 9.83
C ASP A 130 1.81 7.13 9.78
N ILE A 131 1.33 6.38 8.78
CA ILE A 131 -0.09 5.97 8.74
C ILE A 131 -0.42 5.00 9.88
N SER A 132 0.52 4.15 10.31
CA SER A 132 0.32 3.23 11.44
C SER A 132 0.21 4.00 12.74
N ARG A 133 1.15 4.93 12.98
CA ARG A 133 1.14 5.85 14.12
C ARG A 133 -0.13 6.70 14.16
N ARG A 134 -0.54 7.30 13.04
CA ARG A 134 -1.76 8.13 12.96
C ARG A 134 -3.04 7.33 13.20
N ALA A 135 -3.04 6.05 12.88
CA ALA A 135 -4.13 5.13 13.19
C ALA A 135 -4.10 4.62 14.64
N GLY A 136 -3.09 5.00 15.44
CA GLY A 136 -2.91 4.55 16.82
C GLY A 136 -2.50 3.08 16.92
N LEU A 137 -1.89 2.54 15.85
CA LEU A 137 -1.40 1.17 15.82
C LEU A 137 -0.01 1.11 16.42
N ASP A 138 0.18 0.16 17.35
CA ASP A 138 1.46 -0.06 18.03
C ASP A 138 2.27 -1.08 17.22
N THR A 139 3.34 -0.62 16.57
CA THR A 139 4.27 -1.43 15.78
C THR A 139 5.59 -0.69 15.63
N THR A 140 6.68 -1.40 15.88
CA THR A 140 8.05 -0.96 15.64
C THR A 140 8.56 -1.57 14.33
N PHE A 141 9.27 -0.77 13.55
CA PHE A 141 9.83 -1.16 12.25
C PHE A 141 11.36 -1.08 12.33
N THR A 142 12.05 -2.17 12.01
CA THR A 142 13.53 -2.22 12.07
C THR A 142 14.10 -2.90 10.85
N TRP A 143 15.00 -2.23 10.13
CA TRP A 143 15.71 -2.84 8.99
C TRP A 143 16.61 -4.00 9.42
N ASP A 144 16.48 -5.13 8.73
CA ASP A 144 17.27 -6.36 8.81
C ASP A 144 17.59 -6.85 7.40
N GLY A 145 18.72 -6.40 6.85
CA GLY A 145 19.03 -6.58 5.43
C GLY A 145 18.01 -5.87 4.54
N GLU A 146 17.35 -6.62 3.66
CA GLU A 146 16.31 -6.13 2.73
C GLU A 146 14.90 -6.12 3.37
N VAL A 147 14.72 -6.80 4.50
CA VAL A 147 13.43 -6.93 5.18
C VAL A 147 13.37 -5.96 6.36
N VAL A 148 12.26 -5.26 6.50
CA VAL A 148 11.93 -4.48 7.69
C VAL A 148 11.15 -5.38 8.65
N ARG A 149 11.75 -5.73 9.79
CA ARG A 149 11.12 -6.55 10.84
C ARG A 149 10.12 -5.75 11.65
N LEU A 150 9.04 -6.42 12.03
CA LEU A 150 7.95 -5.87 12.83
C LEU A 150 8.03 -6.38 14.27
N ALA A 151 7.87 -5.50 15.26
CA ALA A 151 7.86 -5.84 16.68
C ALA A 151 6.84 -5.00 17.47
#